data_AF-A0A9D3LHZ6-F1
#
_entry.id   AF-A0A9D3LHZ6-F1
#
_cell.length_a   1.000
_cell.length_b   1.000
_cell.length_c   1.000
_cell.angle_alpha   90.00
_cell.angle_beta   90.00
_cell.angle_gamma   90.00
#
_symmetry.space_group_name_H-M   'P 1'
#
loop_
_entity.id
_entity.type
_entity.pdbx_description
1 polymer ?
#
loop_
_entity_poly.entity_id
_entity_poly.type
_entity_poly.pdbx_seq_one_letter_code
_entity_poly.pdbx_strand_id
1 'polypeptide(L)'
;MRVHTDGSLWRYVRASMSLSGYLPPLCDPKDGHLLMDGGYINNLPADVARSMGAKVVIAIDVGSQDETHLTNYGDSLSGWWLLWKRFNPLAEKVKVLNMAEIQTRLASCAAWRQLESVKSSEYCEYIRPPIDRYRTLEFASSTRCRVEYAFWRR
;
A
#
# COMPACT_ATOMS: atom_id res chain seq x y z
N MET A 1 -11.21 13.21 -0.14
CA MET A 1 -9.94 12.99 -0.87
C MET A 1 -9.77 14.12 -1.86
N ARG A 2 -8.56 14.68 -2.01
CA ARG A 2 -8.27 15.70 -3.02
C ARG A 2 -7.57 15.07 -4.21
N VAL A 3 -8.03 15.37 -5.41
CA VAL A 3 -7.35 15.00 -6.67
C VAL A 3 -6.64 16.24 -7.17
N HIS A 4 -5.32 16.14 -7.37
CA HIS A 4 -4.50 17.25 -7.83
C HIS A 4 -4.42 17.23 -9.36
N THR A 5 -4.93 18.26 -10.02
CA THR A 5 -4.92 18.40 -11.49
C THR A 5 -4.05 19.56 -11.98
N ASP A 6 -3.53 20.39 -11.06
CA ASP A 6 -2.76 21.58 -11.38
C ASP A 6 -1.63 21.84 -10.35
N GLY A 7 -0.64 22.63 -10.75
CA GLY A 7 0.50 23.02 -9.91
C GLY A 7 1.77 22.21 -10.19
N SER A 8 2.68 22.19 -9.21
CA SER A 8 4.00 21.58 -9.41
C SER A 8 3.93 20.05 -9.32
N LEU A 9 4.17 19.38 -10.45
CA LEU A 9 4.07 17.93 -10.58
C LEU A 9 4.91 17.18 -9.54
N TRP A 10 6.20 17.51 -9.42
CA TRP A 10 7.10 16.83 -8.48
C TRP A 10 6.63 16.91 -7.03
N ARG A 11 5.97 18.03 -6.67
CA ARG A 11 5.48 18.26 -5.31
C ARG A 11 4.32 17.32 -4.99
N TYR A 12 3.33 17.24 -5.87
CA TYR A 12 2.16 16.40 -5.64
C TYR A 12 2.45 14.91 -5.86
N VAL A 13 3.39 14.56 -6.75
CA VAL A 13 3.92 13.19 -6.85
C VAL A 13 4.63 12.80 -5.55
N ARG A 14 5.50 13.66 -5.00
CA ARG A 14 6.13 13.43 -3.68
C ARG A 14 5.08 13.25 -2.59
N ALA A 15 4.06 14.12 -2.55
CA ALA A 15 2.98 14.01 -1.56
C ALA A 15 2.24 12.68 -1.67
N SER A 16 1.96 12.23 -2.91
CA SER A 16 1.29 10.95 -3.18
C SER A 16 2.11 9.73 -2.78
N MET A 17 3.43 9.85 -2.61
CA MET A 17 4.35 8.78 -2.17
C MET A 17 4.85 8.98 -0.72
N SER A 18 4.25 9.92 0.04
CA SER A 18 4.64 10.22 1.42
C SER A 18 4.04 9.22 2.40
N LEU A 19 4.66 8.04 2.50
CA LEU A 19 4.29 7.02 3.48
C LEU A 19 4.60 7.48 4.91
N SER A 20 3.65 7.26 5.81
CA SER A 20 3.81 7.60 7.23
C SER A 20 4.97 6.82 7.84
N GLY A 21 5.77 7.50 8.68
CA GLY A 21 7.00 6.96 9.26
C GLY A 21 8.24 7.04 8.37
N TYR A 22 8.09 7.19 7.05
CA TYR A 22 9.22 7.34 6.11
C TYR A 22 9.47 8.80 5.72
N LEU A 23 8.39 9.53 5.41
CA LEU A 23 8.47 10.92 4.96
C LEU A 23 7.51 11.81 5.75
N PRO A 24 7.92 13.05 6.08
CA PRO A 24 7.01 14.00 6.71
C PRO A 24 5.90 14.41 5.70
N PRO A 25 4.67 14.65 6.18
CA PRO A 25 3.59 15.11 5.34
C PRO A 25 3.94 16.44 4.68
N LEU A 26 3.40 16.66 3.49
CA LEU A 26 3.72 17.81 2.66
C LEU A 26 2.63 18.87 2.80
N CYS A 27 2.97 20.04 3.33
CA CYS A 27 2.01 21.14 3.49
C CYS A 27 1.68 21.80 2.14
N ASP A 28 0.42 21.83 1.72
CA ASP A 28 0.01 22.49 0.47
C ASP A 28 0.05 24.03 0.63
N PRO A 29 0.77 24.78 -0.24
CA PRO A 29 0.85 26.23 -0.13
C PRO A 29 -0.48 26.95 -0.43
N LYS A 30 -1.46 26.28 -1.05
CA LYS A 30 -2.74 26.90 -1.41
C LYS A 30 -3.68 27.07 -0.22
N ASP A 31 -3.69 26.11 0.70
CA ASP A 31 -4.66 26.05 1.80
C ASP A 31 -4.07 25.58 3.14
N GLY A 32 -2.78 25.24 3.19
CA GLY A 32 -2.10 24.79 4.40
C GLY A 32 -2.38 23.34 4.81
N HIS A 33 -3.09 22.56 3.98
CA HIS A 33 -3.40 21.17 4.31
C HIS A 33 -2.16 20.27 4.26
N LEU A 34 -2.08 19.30 5.17
CA LEU A 34 -1.01 18.32 5.21
C LEU A 34 -1.36 17.12 4.32
N LEU A 35 -0.58 16.93 3.26
CA LEU A 35 -0.75 15.86 2.28
C LEU A 35 0.09 14.64 2.67
N MET A 36 -0.52 13.46 2.53
CA MET A 36 0.08 12.15 2.77
C MET A 36 -0.27 11.23 1.58
N ASP A 37 0.34 10.05 1.54
CA ASP A 37 0.09 9.01 0.55
C ASP A 37 -1.41 8.75 0.31
N GLY A 38 -1.80 8.67 -0.96
CA GLY A 38 -3.19 8.45 -1.37
C GLY A 38 -3.69 7.03 -1.09
N GLY A 39 -2.79 6.05 -0.95
CA GLY A 39 -3.08 4.64 -0.73
C GLY A 39 -3.83 4.36 0.57
N TYR A 40 -3.77 5.26 1.56
CA TYR A 40 -4.56 5.17 2.78
C TYR A 40 -6.06 5.37 2.57
N ILE A 41 -6.45 6.04 1.48
CA ILE A 41 -7.85 6.38 1.19
C ILE A 41 -8.32 5.69 -0.09
N ASN A 42 -7.56 5.80 -1.17
CA ASN A 42 -7.90 5.23 -2.47
C ASN A 42 -6.64 4.77 -3.20
N ASN A 43 -6.28 3.50 -2.99
CA ASN A 43 -5.11 2.88 -3.62
C ASN A 43 -5.36 2.48 -5.09
N LEU A 44 -6.63 2.44 -5.53
CA LEU A 44 -7.00 2.07 -6.90
C LEU A 44 -8.03 3.07 -7.45
N PRO A 45 -7.59 4.26 -7.91
CA PRO A 45 -8.46 5.38 -8.24
C PRO A 45 -9.11 5.26 -9.62
N ALA A 46 -9.71 4.10 -9.92
CA ALA A 46 -10.43 3.86 -11.17
C ALA A 46 -11.69 4.72 -11.29
N ASP A 47 -12.33 5.04 -10.17
CA ASP A 47 -13.42 6.00 -10.06
C ASP A 47 -13.00 7.41 -10.47
N VAL A 48 -11.82 7.84 -10.02
CA VAL A 48 -11.25 9.14 -10.39
C VAL A 48 -10.96 9.15 -11.90
N ALA A 49 -10.29 8.13 -12.43
CA ALA A 49 -10.05 8.00 -13.87
C ALA A 49 -11.35 8.04 -14.68
N ARG A 50 -12.41 7.36 -14.22
CA ARG A 50 -13.73 7.37 -14.86
C ARG A 50 -14.35 8.76 -14.85
N SER A 51 -14.32 9.46 -13.72
CA SER A 51 -14.84 10.83 -13.59
C SER A 51 -14.07 11.85 -14.45
N MET A 52 -12.80 11.58 -14.75
CA MET A 52 -11.99 12.37 -15.68
C MET A 52 -12.32 12.10 -17.16
N GLY A 53 -13.27 11.19 -17.44
CA GLY A 53 -13.76 10.88 -18.79
C GLY A 53 -13.18 9.61 -19.41
N ALA A 54 -12.45 8.78 -18.65
CA ALA A 54 -11.95 7.52 -19.16
C ALA A 54 -13.10 6.55 -19.50
N LYS A 55 -13.13 6.07 -20.75
CA LYS A 55 -14.13 5.10 -21.23
C LYS A 55 -13.81 3.67 -20.78
N VAL A 56 -12.52 3.33 -20.81
CA VAL A 56 -11.95 2.06 -20.38
C VAL A 56 -10.86 2.37 -19.38
N VAL A 57 -10.85 1.67 -18.24
CA VAL A 57 -9.83 1.80 -17.20
C VAL A 57 -9.14 0.45 -17.03
N ILE A 58 -7.81 0.42 -17.13
CA ILE A 58 -7.04 -0.78 -16.81
C ILE A 58 -6.48 -0.61 -15.39
N ALA A 59 -7.05 -1.35 -14.45
CA ALA A 59 -6.69 -1.32 -13.05
C ALA A 59 -5.60 -2.35 -12.75
N ILE A 60 -4.42 -1.89 -12.35
CA ILE A 60 -3.28 -2.74 -12.01
C ILE A 60 -3.10 -2.73 -10.50
N ASP A 61 -3.32 -3.88 -9.86
CA ASP A 61 -3.11 -4.06 -8.43
C ASP A 61 -1.78 -4.75 -8.15
N VAL A 62 -0.88 -4.02 -7.49
CA VAL A 62 0.43 -4.48 -7.04
C VAL A 62 0.51 -4.63 -5.52
N GLY A 63 -0.61 -4.75 -4.83
CA GLY A 63 -0.67 -4.94 -3.38
C GLY A 63 -0.11 -6.29 -2.94
N SER A 64 0.75 -6.30 -1.92
CA SER A 64 1.24 -7.52 -1.28
C SER A 64 0.13 -8.22 -0.50
N GLN A 65 0.13 -9.56 -0.49
CA GLN A 65 -0.68 -10.35 0.46
C GLN A 65 -0.02 -10.27 1.83
N ASP A 66 -0.71 -9.71 2.83
CA ASP A 66 -0.18 -9.66 4.19
C ASP A 66 -0.28 -11.04 4.88
N GLU A 67 0.76 -11.42 5.63
CA GLU A 67 0.71 -12.63 6.47
C GLU A 67 -0.38 -12.49 7.56
N THR A 68 -1.30 -13.44 7.63
CA THR A 68 -2.38 -13.45 8.63
C THR A 68 -2.01 -14.18 9.92
N HIS A 69 -0.89 -14.92 9.93
CA HIS A 69 -0.43 -15.69 11.09
C HIS A 69 0.35 -14.82 12.09
N LEU A 70 -0.40 -14.02 12.84
CA LEU A 70 0.11 -13.15 13.90
C LEU A 70 0.15 -13.89 15.24
N THR A 71 1.09 -13.56 16.11
CA THR A 71 1.12 -14.16 17.46
C THR A 71 0.00 -13.57 18.31
N ASN A 72 -0.89 -14.41 18.84
CA ASN A 72 -1.85 -13.99 19.84
C ASN A 72 -1.17 -13.91 21.21
N TYR A 73 -0.99 -12.69 21.73
CA TYR A 73 -0.35 -12.40 23.01
C TYR A 73 -1.33 -11.91 24.10
N GLY A 74 -2.65 -11.96 23.85
CA GLY A 74 -3.67 -11.47 24.78
C GLY A 74 -3.73 -9.94 24.89
N ASP A 75 -4.28 -9.43 25.99
CA ASP A 75 -4.65 -8.01 26.15
C ASP A 75 -3.47 -7.07 26.42
N SER A 76 -2.30 -7.59 26.80
CA SER A 76 -1.12 -6.78 27.09
C SER A 76 0.18 -7.49 26.70
N LEU A 77 1.15 -6.70 26.24
CA LEU A 77 2.46 -7.18 25.82
C LEU A 77 3.53 -6.70 26.81
N SER A 78 4.11 -7.61 27.58
CA SER A 78 5.24 -7.27 28.46
C SER A 78 6.53 -7.14 27.65
N GLY A 79 7.17 -5.96 27.70
CA GLY A 79 8.45 -5.72 27.03
C GLY A 79 9.58 -6.62 27.54
N TRP A 80 9.56 -6.95 28.85
CA TRP A 80 10.53 -7.88 29.44
C TRP A 80 10.33 -9.31 28.94
N TRP A 81 9.08 -9.74 28.77
CA TRP A 81 8.76 -11.03 28.17
C TRP A 81 9.21 -11.10 26.71
N LEU A 82 9.00 -10.03 25.94
CA LEU A 82 9.45 -9.95 24.55
C LEU A 82 10.97 -10.03 24.43
N LEU A 83 11.70 -9.33 25.32
CA LEU A 83 13.15 -9.39 25.42
C LEU A 83 13.62 -10.80 25.75
N TRP A 84 13.03 -11.45 26.76
CA TRP A 84 13.40 -12.81 27.15
C TRP A 84 13.14 -13.82 26.01
N LYS A 85 11.99 -13.72 25.33
CA LYS A 85 11.67 -14.52 24.13
C LYS A 85 12.65 -14.27 22.98
N ARG A 86 13.17 -13.05 22.83
CA ARG A 86 14.18 -12.71 21.82
C ARG A 86 15.54 -13.34 22.11
N PHE A 87 15.91 -13.52 23.38
CA PHE A 87 17.18 -14.13 23.78
C PHE A 87 17.13 -15.65 23.96
N ASN A 88 15.95 -16.25 24.05
CA ASN A 88 15.79 -17.69 24.18
C ASN A 88 15.73 -18.37 22.79
N PRO A 89 16.76 -19.12 22.37
CA PRO A 89 16.79 -19.76 21.04
C PRO A 89 15.80 -20.92 20.89
N LEU A 90 15.21 -21.42 21.99
CA LEU A 90 14.18 -22.47 21.98
C LEU A 90 12.75 -21.91 22.00
N ALA A 91 12.59 -20.59 22.10
CA ALA A 91 11.27 -19.96 22.10
C ALA A 91 10.77 -19.70 20.68
N GLU A 92 9.46 -19.89 20.47
CA GLU A 92 8.81 -19.45 19.22
C GLU A 92 9.01 -17.94 19.00
N LYS A 93 9.35 -17.58 17.76
CA LYS A 93 9.50 -16.19 17.35
C LYS A 93 8.14 -15.49 17.43
N VAL A 94 8.02 -14.59 18.39
CA VAL A 94 6.84 -13.73 18.52
C VAL A 94 6.82 -12.76 17.34
N LYS A 95 5.77 -12.85 16.51
CA LYS A 95 5.51 -11.92 15.41
C LYS A 95 4.52 -10.86 15.91
N VAL A 96 5.07 -9.72 16.34
CA VAL A 96 4.31 -8.53 16.72
C VAL A 96 4.36 -7.53 15.57
N LEU A 97 3.22 -6.91 15.25
CA LEU A 97 3.20 -5.89 14.21
C LEU A 97 3.97 -4.65 14.66
N ASN A 98 4.72 -4.07 13.73
CA ASN A 98 5.26 -2.74 13.89
C ASN A 98 4.27 -1.68 13.37
N MET A 99 4.53 -0.41 13.66
CA MET A 99 3.67 0.70 13.24
C MET A 99 3.48 0.75 11.71
N ALA A 100 4.54 0.48 10.94
CA ALA A 100 4.48 0.50 9.48
C ALA A 100 3.57 -0.62 8.94
N GLU A 101 3.67 -1.83 9.49
CA GLU A 101 2.80 -2.96 9.13
C GLU A 101 1.33 -2.69 9.47
N ILE A 102 1.06 -2.07 10.63
CA ILE A 102 -0.30 -1.66 11.00
C ILE A 102 -0.83 -0.66 9.97
N GLN A 103 -0.03 0.34 9.62
CA GLN A 103 -0.42 1.37 8.64
C GLN A 103 -0.67 0.79 7.25
N THR A 104 0.18 -0.12 6.77
CA THR A 104 0.00 -0.80 5.47
C THR A 104 -1.28 -1.65 5.46
N ARG A 105 -1.59 -2.35 6.54
CA ARG A 105 -2.85 -3.11 6.66
C ARG A 105 -4.08 -2.21 6.67
N LEU A 106 -4.03 -1.08 7.40
CA LEU A 106 -5.11 -0.10 7.41
C LEU A 106 -5.35 0.49 6.01
N ALA A 107 -4.28 0.81 5.27
CA ALA A 107 -4.37 1.24 3.88
C ALA A 107 -5.00 0.16 2.98
N SER A 108 -4.62 -1.09 3.17
CA SER A 108 -5.15 -2.22 2.40
C SER A 108 -6.65 -2.44 2.63
N CYS A 109 -7.14 -2.26 3.86
CA CYS A 109 -8.58 -2.29 4.15
C CYS A 109 -9.36 -1.23 3.37
N ALA A 110 -8.82 -0.01 3.23
CA ALA A 110 -9.43 1.04 2.42
C ALA A 110 -9.42 0.67 0.93
N ALA A 111 -8.32 0.08 0.44
CA ALA A 111 -8.19 -0.38 -0.94
C ALA A 111 -9.17 -1.50 -1.30
N TRP A 112 -9.43 -2.47 -0.42
CA TRP A 112 -10.32 -3.60 -0.70
C TRP A 112 -11.75 -3.17 -1.04
N ARG A 113 -12.26 -2.14 -0.36
CA ARG A 113 -13.59 -1.59 -0.65
C ARG A 113 -13.70 -1.09 -2.09
N GLN A 114 -12.66 -0.42 -2.57
CA GLN A 114 -12.62 0.10 -3.93
C GLN A 114 -12.34 -1.00 -4.94
N LEU A 115 -11.51 -1.97 -4.59
CA LEU A 115 -11.23 -3.11 -5.45
C LEU A 115 -12.51 -3.89 -5.82
N GLU A 116 -13.44 -4.05 -4.87
CA GLU A 116 -14.70 -4.75 -5.09
C GLU A 116 -15.66 -3.97 -6.02
N SER A 117 -15.72 -2.65 -5.87
CA SER A 117 -16.49 -1.79 -6.78
C SER A 117 -15.89 -1.76 -8.19
N VAL A 118 -14.56 -1.81 -8.31
CA VAL A 118 -13.85 -1.83 -9.58
C VAL A 118 -14.01 -3.17 -10.30
N LYS A 119 -13.88 -4.30 -9.59
CA LYS A 119 -14.05 -5.64 -10.17
C LYS A 119 -15.47 -5.91 -10.69
N SER A 120 -16.48 -5.29 -10.10
CA SER A 120 -17.88 -5.43 -10.53
C SER A 120 -18.25 -4.49 -11.68
N SER A 121 -17.36 -3.56 -12.05
CA SER A 121 -17.64 -2.56 -13.06
C SER A 121 -17.30 -3.04 -14.47
N GLU A 122 -18.22 -2.83 -15.43
CA GLU A 122 -18.00 -3.22 -16.84
C GLU A 122 -16.94 -2.36 -17.56
N TYR A 123 -16.64 -1.18 -17.02
CA TYR A 123 -15.69 -0.24 -17.63
C TYR A 123 -14.24 -0.46 -17.18
N CYS A 124 -14.00 -1.41 -16.27
CA CYS A 124 -12.68 -1.62 -15.70
C CYS A 124 -12.17 -3.04 -15.92
N GLU A 125 -11.00 -3.15 -16.56
CA GLU A 125 -10.25 -4.40 -16.63
C GLU A 125 -9.27 -4.47 -15.45
N TYR A 126 -9.50 -5.44 -14.57
CA TYR A 126 -8.64 -5.66 -13.41
C TYR A 126 -7.54 -6.67 -13.72
N ILE A 127 -6.30 -6.28 -13.45
CA ILE A 127 -5.10 -7.08 -13.67
C ILE A 127 -4.29 -7.10 -12.38
N ARG A 128 -3.89 -8.30 -11.95
CA ARG A 128 -2.95 -8.51 -10.84
C ARG A 128 -1.77 -9.36 -11.29
N PRO A 129 -0.57 -8.79 -11.43
CA PRO A 129 0.62 -9.58 -11.77
C PRO A 129 1.07 -10.46 -10.58
N PRO A 130 1.72 -11.61 -10.84
CA PRO A 130 2.17 -12.53 -9.79
C PRO A 130 3.47 -12.04 -9.14
N ILE A 131 3.33 -11.04 -8.26
CA ILE A 131 4.43 -10.34 -7.58
C ILE A 131 4.53 -10.65 -6.09
N ASP A 132 3.75 -11.60 -5.56
CA ASP A 132 3.72 -11.91 -4.11
C ASP A 132 5.09 -12.36 -3.53
N ARG A 133 6.04 -12.69 -4.39
CA ARG A 133 7.43 -13.03 -4.03
C ARG A 133 8.31 -11.82 -3.67
N TYR A 134 7.88 -10.60 -4.01
CA TYR A 134 8.65 -9.38 -3.84
C TYR A 134 8.09 -8.56 -2.68
N ARG A 135 8.97 -8.05 -1.81
CA ARG A 135 8.55 -7.11 -0.76
C ARG A 135 8.51 -5.70 -1.29
N THR A 136 7.62 -4.88 -0.73
CA THR A 136 7.39 -3.47 -1.13
C THR A 136 8.66 -2.62 -1.19
N LEU A 137 9.63 -2.88 -0.30
CA LEU A 137 10.88 -2.10 -0.19
C LEU A 137 12.12 -2.86 -0.70
N GLU A 138 11.94 -3.96 -1.44
CA GLU A 138 13.04 -4.80 -1.93
C GLU A 138 13.64 -4.27 -3.25
N PHE A 139 14.14 -3.03 -3.24
CA PHE A 139 14.64 -2.34 -4.44
C PHE A 139 15.81 -3.07 -5.14
N ALA A 140 16.62 -3.83 -4.39
CA ALA A 140 17.72 -4.62 -4.92
C ALA A 140 17.28 -5.73 -5.89
N SER A 141 16.03 -6.18 -5.81
CA SER A 141 15.47 -7.22 -6.67
C SER A 141 14.88 -6.68 -7.98
N SER A 142 14.90 -5.36 -8.19
CA SER A 142 14.24 -4.66 -9.32
C SER A 142 14.65 -5.20 -10.71
N THR A 143 15.91 -5.61 -10.90
CA THR A 143 16.39 -6.19 -12.17
C THR A 143 15.74 -7.54 -12.51
N ARG A 144 15.21 -8.24 -11.50
CA ARG A 144 14.51 -9.52 -11.60
C ARG A 144 13.00 -9.36 -11.80
N CYS A 145 12.46 -8.16 -11.60
CA CYS A 145 11.06 -7.81 -11.88
C CYS A 145 10.78 -7.69 -13.40
N ARG A 146 11.30 -8.61 -14.21
CA ARG A 146 10.97 -8.78 -15.64
C ARG A 146 9.63 -9.49 -15.87
N VAL A 147 8.95 -9.84 -14.78
CA VAL A 147 7.67 -10.57 -14.76
C VAL A 147 6.58 -9.80 -15.50
N GLU A 148 6.59 -8.46 -15.43
CA GLU A 148 5.61 -7.60 -16.09
C GLU A 148 5.71 -7.66 -17.62
N TYR A 149 6.91 -7.54 -18.19
CA TYR A 149 7.11 -7.54 -19.65
C TYR A 149 6.70 -8.85 -20.35
N ALA A 150 6.68 -9.96 -19.62
CA ALA A 150 6.21 -11.25 -20.14
C ALA A 150 4.69 -11.42 -20.00
N PHE A 151 4.09 -10.79 -18.98
CA PHE A 151 2.66 -10.82 -18.73
C PHE A 151 1.88 -10.02 -19.79
N TRP A 152 2.37 -8.83 -20.15
CA TRP A 152 1.72 -7.94 -21.14
C TRP A 152 1.86 -8.37 -22.61
N ARG A 153 2.64 -9.43 -22.90
CA ARG A 153 2.91 -9.89 -24.27
C ARG A 153 2.04 -11.05 -24.75
N ARG A 154 1.06 -11.48 -23.94
CA ARG A 154 0.04 -12.46 -24.30
C ARG A 154 -1.26 -11.74 -24.63
#